data_AF-A0A914PMG2-F1
#
_entry.id   AF-A0A914PMG2-F1
#
_cell.length_a   1.000
_cell.length_b   1.000
_cell.length_c   1.000
_cell.angle_alpha   90.00
_cell.angle_beta   90.00
_cell.angle_gamma   90.00
#
_symmetry.space_group_name_H-M   'P 1'
#
loop_
_entity.id
_entity.type
_entity.pdbx_description
1 polymer ?
#
loop_
_entity_poly.entity_id
_entity_poly.type
_entity_poly.pdbx_seq_one_letter_code
_entity_poly.pdbx_strand_id
1 'polypeptide(L)'
;MSSASSNATSDIENVNLHELATSITPVRANIMSEFADVEIFMISIDSLFLELLAHEYHNFDLGGQTLVLATQFERFVGALDKVNGKFKLVYFEQLYELYQEESMLSYLFSFFLLYIKKSKYGKDVKVFESPFDSEWIKFLSDVTPSFMVNF
;
A
#
# COMPACT_ATOMS: atom_id res chain seq x y z
N MET A 1 47.40 19.01 -26.88
CA MET A 1 46.29 19.64 -26.12
C MET A 1 45.01 19.10 -26.74
N SER A 2 44.44 18.05 -26.16
CA SER A 2 43.30 18.10 -25.21
C SER A 2 42.06 18.71 -25.88
N SER A 3 40.93 18.02 -26.02
CA SER A 3 40.26 17.24 -24.99
C SER A 3 39.32 16.19 -25.60
N ALA A 4 39.28 15.03 -24.94
CA ALA A 4 38.34 13.97 -25.16
C ALA A 4 36.95 14.38 -24.63
N SER A 5 35.97 14.47 -25.53
CA SER A 5 34.55 14.39 -25.20
C SER A 5 34.24 12.92 -24.93
N SER A 6 34.30 12.51 -23.66
CA SER A 6 33.91 11.15 -23.26
C SER A 6 32.39 11.05 -23.20
N ASN A 7 31.90 10.05 -23.92
CA ASN A 7 30.53 9.56 -23.96
C ASN A 7 30.02 9.29 -22.54
N ALA A 8 29.00 10.03 -22.11
CA ALA A 8 28.24 9.74 -20.88
C ALA A 8 26.84 9.17 -21.17
N THR A 9 26.53 8.87 -22.43
CA THR A 9 25.19 8.49 -22.91
C THR A 9 25.08 7.04 -23.39
N SER A 10 26.16 6.25 -23.34
CA SER A 10 26.18 4.86 -23.85
C SER A 10 25.82 3.78 -22.82
N ASP A 11 25.67 4.12 -21.54
CA ASP A 11 25.68 3.10 -20.48
C ASP A 11 24.27 2.63 -20.05
N ILE A 12 23.22 3.08 -20.72
CA ILE A 12 21.82 2.72 -20.40
C ILE A 12 21.27 1.63 -21.35
N GLU A 13 21.96 1.33 -22.46
CA GLU A 13 21.39 0.52 -23.55
C GLU A 13 21.44 -1.01 -23.37
N ASN A 14 21.86 -1.55 -22.22
CA ASN A 14 21.87 -3.01 -22.02
C ASN A 14 21.66 -3.43 -20.56
N VAL A 15 20.72 -2.81 -19.85
CA VAL A 15 20.30 -3.33 -18.54
C VAL A 15 19.42 -4.56 -18.76
N ASN A 16 19.99 -5.75 -18.57
CA ASN A 16 19.23 -7.00 -18.55
C ASN A 16 18.32 -7.01 -17.31
N LEU A 17 17.08 -6.54 -17.49
CA LEU A 17 16.09 -6.41 -16.42
C LEU A 17 15.84 -7.73 -15.68
N HIS A 18 15.99 -8.86 -16.35
CA HIS A 18 15.84 -10.17 -15.74
C HIS A 18 16.99 -10.46 -14.75
N GLU A 19 18.22 -10.13 -15.13
CA GLU A 19 19.41 -10.29 -14.29
C GLU A 19 19.38 -9.30 -13.11
N LEU A 20 18.94 -8.06 -13.35
CA LEU A 20 18.71 -7.08 -12.28
C LEU A 20 17.66 -7.58 -11.28
N ALA A 21 16.48 -8.00 -11.76
CA ALA A 21 15.39 -8.48 -10.91
C ALA A 21 15.78 -9.74 -10.11
N THR A 22 16.60 -10.62 -10.67
CA THR A 22 17.07 -11.84 -9.97
C THR A 22 18.26 -11.60 -9.05
N SER A 23 19.02 -10.51 -9.25
CA SER A 23 20.09 -10.08 -8.34
C SER A 23 19.56 -9.42 -7.05
N ILE A 24 18.34 -8.88 -7.09
CA ILE A 24 17.67 -8.32 -5.93
C ILE A 24 17.17 -9.49 -5.09
N THR A 25 17.90 -9.81 -4.01
CA THR A 25 17.40 -10.77 -3.03
C THR A 25 16.33 -10.07 -2.19
N PRO A 26 15.05 -10.51 -2.23
CA PRO A 26 14.02 -9.90 -1.41
C PRO A 26 14.38 -10.12 0.06
N VAL A 27 14.73 -9.04 0.77
CA VAL A 27 14.94 -9.09 2.21
C VAL A 27 13.59 -9.31 2.86
N ARG A 28 13.35 -10.51 3.38
CA ARG A 28 12.17 -10.80 4.19
C ARG A 28 12.38 -10.21 5.58
N ALA A 29 12.10 -8.92 5.72
CA ALA A 29 12.04 -8.26 7.02
C ALA A 29 10.75 -8.64 7.73
N ASN A 30 10.82 -8.87 9.05
CA ASN A 30 9.61 -8.96 9.85
C ASN A 30 9.06 -7.54 9.97
N ILE A 31 7.95 -7.27 9.30
CA ILE A 31 7.38 -5.92 9.24
C ILE A 31 7.17 -5.36 10.65
N MET A 32 6.81 -6.21 11.63
CA MET A 32 6.57 -5.81 13.02
C MET A 32 7.82 -5.32 13.74
N SER A 33 9.02 -5.79 13.37
CA SER A 33 10.28 -5.27 13.93
C SER A 33 10.68 -3.95 13.30
N GLU A 34 10.29 -3.69 12.05
CA GLU A 34 10.51 -2.41 11.38
C GLU A 34 9.60 -1.31 11.93
N PHE A 35 8.40 -1.67 12.44
CA PHE A 35 7.49 -0.73 13.09
C PHE A 35 7.94 -0.25 14.48
N ALA A 36 8.99 -0.86 15.05
CA ALA A 36 9.56 -0.43 16.31
C ALA A 36 10.51 0.75 16.06
N ASP A 37 10.35 1.82 16.84
CA ASP A 37 11.08 3.09 16.73
C ASP A 37 10.62 4.04 15.59
N VAL A 38 9.67 4.91 15.99
CA VAL A 38 9.41 6.32 15.57
C VAL A 38 9.08 6.67 14.12
N GLU A 39 9.29 5.78 13.15
CA GLU A 39 9.10 6.09 11.74
C GLU A 39 7.64 5.95 11.27
N ILE A 40 7.21 6.79 10.31
CA ILE A 40 5.84 6.77 9.76
C ILE A 40 5.81 5.83 8.55
N PHE A 41 4.89 4.87 8.60
CA PHE A 41 4.65 3.94 7.52
C PHE A 41 3.41 4.32 6.73
N MET A 42 3.43 4.02 5.44
CA MET A 42 2.28 4.22 4.59
C MET A 42 1.75 2.88 4.13
N ILE A 43 0.45 2.67 4.30
CA ILE A 43 -0.21 1.42 4.01
C ILE A 43 -1.25 1.70 2.93
N SER A 44 -1.09 1.06 1.78
CA SER A 44 -2.08 1.09 0.71
C SER A 44 -3.34 0.36 1.15
N ILE A 45 -4.47 1.07 1.23
CA ILE A 45 -5.79 0.47 1.52
C ILE A 45 -6.18 -0.46 0.39
N ASP A 46 -5.90 -0.09 -0.86
CA ASP A 46 -6.22 -0.89 -2.05
C ASP A 46 -5.49 -2.24 -2.00
N SER A 47 -4.18 -2.23 -1.73
CA SER A 47 -3.39 -3.46 -1.60
C SER A 47 -3.83 -4.28 -0.38
N LEU A 48 -4.05 -3.64 0.76
CA LEU A 48 -4.53 -4.33 1.97
C LEU A 48 -5.89 -4.99 1.72
N PHE A 49 -6.80 -4.30 1.03
CA PHE A 49 -8.12 -4.83 0.69
C PHE A 49 -8.00 -6.08 -0.19
N LEU A 50 -7.20 -6.02 -1.25
CA LEU A 50 -6.99 -7.14 -2.16
C LEU A 50 -6.34 -8.33 -1.45
N GLU A 51 -5.33 -8.09 -0.61
CA GLU A 51 -4.68 -9.14 0.18
C GLU A 51 -5.67 -9.82 1.12
N LEU A 52 -6.49 -9.04 1.83
CA LEU A 52 -7.49 -9.61 2.71
C LEU A 52 -8.49 -10.48 1.94
N LEU A 53 -8.93 -10.05 0.75
CA LEU A 53 -9.84 -10.83 -0.09
C LEU A 53 -9.21 -12.08 -0.70
N ALA A 54 -7.90 -12.09 -0.94
CA ALA A 54 -7.19 -13.18 -1.60
C ALA A 54 -7.06 -14.43 -0.72
N HIS A 55 -7.33 -14.35 0.57
CA HIS A 55 -7.21 -15.47 1.47
C HIS A 55 -8.26 -16.57 1.25
N GLU A 56 -7.80 -17.83 1.17
CA GLU A 56 -8.60 -19.02 0.82
C GLU A 56 -9.77 -19.33 1.77
N TYR A 57 -9.80 -18.77 2.98
CA TYR A 57 -10.90 -19.00 3.92
C TYR A 57 -12.14 -18.13 3.63
N HIS A 58 -12.06 -17.17 2.71
CA HIS A 58 -13.22 -16.42 2.28
C HIS A 58 -14.12 -17.29 1.43
N ASN A 59 -15.36 -17.46 1.89
CA ASN A 59 -16.42 -18.11 1.13
C ASN A 59 -17.46 -17.05 0.77
N PHE A 60 -17.34 -16.49 -0.43
CA PHE A 60 -18.22 -15.43 -0.93
C PHE A 60 -19.65 -15.90 -1.21
N ASP A 61 -19.92 -17.20 -1.16
CA ASP A 61 -21.28 -17.76 -1.24
C ASP A 61 -22.02 -17.72 0.10
N LEU A 62 -21.30 -17.48 1.21
CA LEU A 62 -21.85 -17.39 2.56
C LEU A 62 -22.00 -15.93 3.01
N GLY A 63 -23.09 -15.64 3.70
CA GLY A 63 -23.29 -14.33 4.33
C GLY A 63 -22.27 -14.07 5.45
N GLY A 64 -21.91 -12.80 5.65
CA GLY A 64 -21.06 -12.35 6.76
C GLY A 64 -19.59 -12.09 6.42
N GLN A 65 -19.18 -12.23 5.15
CA GLN A 65 -17.79 -11.96 4.74
C GLN A 65 -17.33 -10.53 5.06
N THR A 66 -18.24 -9.55 5.05
CA THR A 66 -17.96 -8.17 5.46
C THR A 66 -17.50 -8.06 6.92
N LEU A 67 -18.07 -8.86 7.83
CA LEU A 67 -17.64 -8.90 9.24
C LEU A 67 -16.25 -9.54 9.37
N VAL A 68 -15.98 -10.59 8.60
CA VAL A 68 -14.67 -11.25 8.57
C VAL A 68 -13.61 -10.27 8.09
N LEU A 69 -13.87 -9.57 6.98
CA LEU A 69 -12.99 -8.54 6.41
C LEU A 69 -12.71 -7.42 7.41
N ALA A 70 -13.74 -6.88 8.04
CA ALA A 70 -13.61 -5.84 9.08
C ALA A 70 -12.76 -6.33 10.27
N THR A 71 -12.99 -7.56 10.73
CA THR A 71 -12.23 -8.15 11.84
C THR A 71 -10.75 -8.33 11.50
N GLN A 72 -10.43 -8.65 10.25
CA GLN A 72 -9.05 -8.85 9.82
C GLN A 72 -8.29 -7.55 9.73
N PHE A 73 -8.91 -6.53 9.17
CA PHE A 73 -8.38 -5.17 9.20
C PHE A 73 -8.08 -4.72 10.64
N GLU A 74 -9.04 -4.87 11.56
CA GLU A 74 -8.85 -4.50 12.98
C GLU A 74 -7.69 -5.27 13.63
N ARG A 75 -7.56 -6.57 13.32
CA ARG A 75 -6.45 -7.38 13.85
C ARG A 75 -5.11 -6.93 13.30
N PHE A 76 -5.04 -6.66 12.01
CA PHE A 76 -3.82 -6.21 11.35
C PHE A 76 -3.38 -4.84 11.88
N VAL A 77 -4.24 -3.82 11.77
CA VAL A 77 -3.91 -2.46 12.20
C VAL A 77 -3.79 -2.37 13.73
N GLY A 78 -4.58 -3.16 14.47
CA GLY A 78 -4.46 -3.30 15.92
C GLY A 78 -3.15 -3.93 16.37
N ALA A 79 -2.54 -4.80 15.56
CA ALA A 79 -1.20 -5.32 15.84
C ALA A 79 -0.14 -4.23 15.70
N LEU A 80 -0.27 -3.34 14.71
CA LEU A 80 0.61 -2.18 14.53
C LEU A 80 0.48 -1.18 15.70
N ASP A 81 -0.75 -0.91 16.13
CA ASP A 81 -1.04 -0.03 17.28
C ASP A 81 -0.40 -0.58 18.57
N LYS A 82 -0.43 -1.90 18.77
CA LYS A 82 0.19 -2.56 19.95
C LYS A 82 1.71 -2.41 20.02
N VAL A 83 2.39 -2.21 18.89
CA VAL A 83 3.83 -1.97 18.84
C VAL A 83 4.16 -0.46 18.77
N ASN A 84 3.18 0.42 19.02
CA ASN A 84 3.28 1.86 18.86
C ASN A 84 3.69 2.31 17.44
N GLY A 85 3.35 1.50 16.42
CA GLY A 85 3.61 1.83 15.04
C GLY A 85 2.83 3.08 14.61
N LYS A 86 3.50 4.01 13.93
CA LYS A 86 2.85 5.22 13.37
C LYS A 86 2.58 4.98 11.89
N PHE A 87 1.33 5.08 11.45
CA PHE A 87 1.02 4.82 10.05
C PHE A 87 -0.03 5.78 9.48
N LYS A 88 -0.07 5.84 8.15
CA LYS A 88 -1.13 6.46 7.36
C LYS A 88 -1.70 5.43 6.41
N LEU A 89 -3.02 5.42 6.29
CA LEU A 89 -3.76 4.57 5.37
C LEU A 89 -4.05 5.41 4.12
N VAL A 90 -3.61 4.95 2.95
CA VAL A 90 -3.73 5.73 1.71
C VAL A 90 -4.54 4.95 0.69
N TYR A 91 -5.43 5.63 -0.03
CA TYR A 91 -6.05 5.08 -1.25
C TYR A 91 -6.14 6.14 -2.34
N PHE A 92 -6.22 5.68 -3.59
CA PHE A 92 -6.39 6.54 -4.76
C PHE A 92 -7.78 6.39 -5.37
N GLU A 93 -8.44 7.50 -5.68
CA GLU A 93 -9.81 7.47 -6.23
C GLU A 93 -9.88 6.79 -7.61
N GLN A 94 -8.84 6.93 -8.44
CA GLN A 94 -8.80 6.26 -9.74
C GLN A 94 -8.83 4.72 -9.64
N LEU A 95 -8.26 4.14 -8.59
CA LEU A 95 -8.29 2.68 -8.39
C LEU A 95 -9.69 2.19 -8.02
N TYR A 96 -10.50 3.04 -7.37
CA TYR A 96 -11.87 2.71 -7.04
C TYR A 96 -12.74 2.50 -8.29
N GLU A 97 -12.45 3.18 -9.39
CA GLU A 97 -13.17 2.99 -10.66
C GLU A 97 -13.02 1.56 -11.19
N LEU A 98 -11.85 0.94 -11.00
CA LEU A 98 -11.61 -0.45 -11.38
C LEU A 98 -12.48 -1.43 -10.57
N TYR A 99 -12.74 -1.12 -9.31
CA TYR A 99 -13.62 -1.94 -8.46
C TYR A 99 -15.09 -1.81 -8.84
N GLN A 100 -15.50 -0.76 -9.56
CA GLN A 100 -16.89 -0.58 -10.01
C GLN A 100 -17.31 -1.54 -11.11
N GLU A 101 -16.36 -2.19 -11.79
CA GLU A 101 -16.66 -3.14 -12.87
C GLU A 101 -17.35 -4.41 -12.35
N GLU A 102 -17.16 -4.76 -11.08
CA GLU A 102 -17.77 -5.94 -10.45
C GLU A 102 -18.59 -5.51 -9.22
N SER A 103 -19.85 -5.94 -9.17
CA SER A 103 -20.83 -5.44 -8.19
C SER A 103 -20.49 -5.87 -6.75
N MET A 104 -20.02 -7.10 -6.55
CA MET A 104 -19.63 -7.58 -5.23
C MET A 104 -18.37 -6.85 -4.75
N LEU A 105 -17.37 -6.68 -5.60
CA LEU A 105 -16.11 -6.01 -5.31
C LEU A 105 -16.33 -4.53 -4.98
N SER A 106 -17.15 -3.84 -5.79
CA SER A 106 -17.60 -2.46 -5.52
C SER A 106 -18.26 -2.33 -4.15
N TYR A 107 -19.18 -3.24 -3.83
CA TYR A 107 -19.84 -3.27 -2.53
C TYR A 107 -18.86 -3.52 -1.38
N LEU A 108 -18.00 -4.53 -1.52
CA LEU A 108 -17.02 -4.91 -0.50
C LEU A 108 -16.03 -3.78 -0.23
N PHE A 109 -15.52 -3.14 -1.27
CA PHE A 109 -14.60 -2.02 -1.12
C PHE A 109 -15.29 -0.80 -0.50
N SER A 110 -16.51 -0.47 -0.94
CA SER A 110 -17.31 0.61 -0.35
C SER A 110 -17.59 0.38 1.13
N PHE A 111 -17.96 -0.86 1.50
CA PHE A 111 -18.12 -1.27 2.89
C PHE A 111 -16.81 -1.13 3.67
N PHE A 112 -15.70 -1.63 3.11
CA PHE A 112 -14.39 -1.61 3.74
C PHE A 112 -13.93 -0.19 4.02
N LEU A 113 -13.99 0.68 3.02
CA LEU A 113 -13.60 2.07 3.15
C LEU A 113 -14.47 2.81 4.18
N LEU A 114 -15.78 2.58 4.16
CA LEU A 114 -16.70 3.16 5.14
C LEU A 114 -16.40 2.66 6.56
N TYR A 115 -16.10 1.37 6.70
CA TYR A 115 -15.72 0.76 7.97
C TYR A 115 -14.46 1.41 8.53
N ILE A 116 -13.39 1.51 7.72
CA ILE A 116 -12.13 2.17 8.12
C ILE A 116 -12.38 3.62 8.54
N LYS A 117 -13.10 4.39 7.71
CA LYS A 117 -13.41 5.81 7.99
C LYS A 117 -14.19 6.01 9.29
N LYS A 118 -15.04 5.05 9.68
CA LYS A 118 -15.79 5.07 10.95
C LYS A 118 -15.04 4.49 12.14
N SER A 119 -13.97 3.73 11.90
CA SER A 119 -13.12 3.17 12.96
C SER A 119 -12.29 4.26 13.65
N LYS A 120 -11.60 3.91 14.73
CA LYS A 120 -10.63 4.81 15.40
C LYS A 120 -9.46 5.24 14.49
N TYR A 121 -9.23 4.53 13.39
CA TYR A 121 -8.18 4.78 12.40
C TYR A 121 -8.62 5.71 11.26
N GLY A 122 -9.87 6.16 11.24
CA GLY A 122 -10.39 7.04 10.17
C GLY A 122 -9.61 8.34 10.01
N LYS A 123 -9.04 8.87 11.10
CA LYS A 123 -8.16 10.07 11.09
C LYS A 123 -6.82 9.87 10.37
N ASP A 124 -6.42 8.62 10.20
CA ASP A 124 -5.15 8.23 9.55
C ASP A 124 -5.35 7.92 8.06
N VAL A 125 -6.59 7.95 7.57
CA VAL A 125 -6.93 7.82 6.15
C VAL A 125 -6.58 9.09 5.39
N LYS A 126 -5.87 8.94 4.28
CA LYS A 126 -5.57 9.97 3.29
C LYS A 126 -6.03 9.51 1.92
N VAL A 127 -6.60 10.46 1.19
CA VAL A 127 -7.22 10.22 -0.11
C VAL A 127 -6.55 11.15 -1.09
N PHE A 128 -6.19 10.60 -2.24
CA PHE A 128 -5.62 11.35 -3.35
C PHE A 128 -6.31 10.91 -4.63
N GLU A 129 -6.29 11.76 -5.66
CA GLU A 129 -6.90 11.40 -6.94
C GLU A 129 -6.13 10.26 -7.60
N SER A 130 -4.79 10.39 -7.66
CA SER A 130 -3.90 9.45 -8.34
C SER A 130 -2.48 9.48 -7.76
N PRO A 131 -1.63 8.49 -8.09
CA PRO A 131 -0.21 8.52 -7.74
C PRO A 131 0.58 9.69 -8.37
N PHE A 132 -0.02 10.41 -9.33
CA PHE A 132 0.58 11.58 -9.98
C PHE A 132 0.01 12.90 -9.45
N ASP A 133 -0.89 12.84 -8.47
CA ASP A 133 -1.47 14.01 -7.82
C ASP A 133 -0.38 14.85 -7.13
N SER A 134 -0.38 16.16 -7.40
CA SER A 134 0.54 17.09 -6.76
C SER A 134 0.39 17.12 -5.23
N GLU A 135 -0.82 16.89 -4.71
CA GLU A 135 -1.06 16.80 -3.27
C GLU A 135 -0.44 15.55 -2.66
N TRP A 136 -0.47 14.43 -3.40
CA TRP A 136 0.23 13.20 -3.02
C TRP A 136 1.75 13.42 -2.96
N ILE A 137 2.33 14.02 -3.99
CA ILE A 137 3.78 14.30 -4.04
C ILE A 137 4.18 15.21 -2.87
N LYS A 138 3.39 16.25 -2.60
CA LYS A 138 3.62 17.13 -1.45
C LYS A 138 3.50 16.38 -0.12
N PHE A 139 2.47 15.55 0.02
CA PHE A 139 2.27 14.75 1.23
C PHE A 139 3.45 13.80 1.49
N LEU A 140 3.99 13.16 0.46
CA LEU A 140 5.20 12.33 0.58
C LEU A 140 6.40 13.14 1.07
N SER A 141 6.56 14.37 0.57
CA SER A 141 7.62 15.27 1.02
C SER A 141 7.43 15.74 2.46
N ASP A 142 6.19 15.92 2.91
CA ASP A 142 5.88 16.41 4.27
C ASP A 142 6.00 15.30 5.32
N VAL A 143 5.58 14.07 4.97
CA VAL A 143 5.59 12.93 5.88
C VAL A 143 6.93 12.20 5.86
N THR A 144 7.65 12.21 4.74
CA THR A 144 8.89 11.45 4.50
C THR A 144 8.79 10.04 5.08
N PRO A 145 7.86 9.21 4.53
CA PRO A 145 7.64 7.87 5.04
C PRO A 145 8.89 7.01 4.85
N SER A 146 9.12 6.10 5.79
CA SER A 146 10.29 5.22 5.73
C SER A 146 10.17 4.15 4.67
N PHE A 147 8.96 3.61 4.49
CA PHE A 147 8.59 2.81 3.34
C PHE A 147 7.07 2.79 3.13
N MET A 148 6.68 2.36 1.94
CA MET A 148 5.29 2.06 1.59
C MET A 148 5.08 0.56 1.61
N VAL A 149 4.05 0.13 2.33
CA VAL A 149 3.60 -1.26 2.39
C VAL A 149 2.57 -1.46 1.30
N ASN A 150 2.98 -2.23 0.29
CA ASN A 150 2.10 -2.82 -0.70
C ASN A 150 2.11 -4.33 -0.44
N PHE A 151 0.94 -4.87 -0.15
CA PHE A 151 0.70 -6.30 -0.03
C PHE A 151 0.51 -6.92 -1.41
#